data_AF-A0A4R8QF72-F1
#
_entry.id   AF-A0A4R8QF72-F1
#
_cell.length_a   1.000
_cell.length_b   1.000
_cell.length_c   1.000
_cell.angle_alpha   90.00
_cell.angle_beta   90.00
_cell.angle_gamma   90.00
#
_symmetry.space_group_name_H-M   'P 1'
#
loop_
_entity.id
_entity.type
_entity.pdbx_description
1 polymer ?
#
loop_
_entity_poly.entity_id
_entity_poly.type
_entity_poly.pdbx_seq_one_letter_code
_entity_poly.pdbx_strand_id
1 'polypeptide(L)'
;MPSVTKSIAVTAALLAASSCAAAAPNVTAELIPGDCSVFPGYDASTGQAGPWSIQVQDAGASITGHGLTAIYSRGSAGIRWGYMAVLDKAGVAQNPLRCVNGEGIQGWVPTGVSGYTWEVLVAAEIPYDAMMMYKVNGTAIQPYSHSINGTAQAGIFLGSEGYTIWGFRREADVEQGPYWEARILGANSRDPTTGEPLFEGEITGFLKVYGS
;
A
#
# COMPACT_ATOMS: atom_id res chain seq x y z
N MET A 1 69.98 26.71 2.69
CA MET A 1 69.17 26.80 1.45
C MET A 1 68.04 25.78 1.58
N PRO A 2 66.78 26.18 1.30
CA PRO A 2 65.60 25.62 1.98
C PRO A 2 65.08 24.34 1.33
N SER A 3 64.65 23.39 2.16
CA SER A 3 63.88 22.22 1.74
C SER A 3 62.40 22.61 1.66
N VAL A 4 61.82 22.49 0.48
CA VAL A 4 60.41 22.83 0.20
C VAL A 4 59.52 21.69 0.69
N THR A 5 58.76 21.94 1.76
CA THR A 5 57.69 21.07 2.22
C THR A 5 56.50 21.20 1.27
N LYS A 6 56.19 20.16 0.49
CA LYS A 6 54.97 20.09 -0.32
C LYS A 6 53.83 19.55 0.54
N SER A 7 52.93 20.43 0.95
CA SER A 7 51.64 20.05 1.52
C SER A 7 50.73 19.51 0.41
N ILE A 8 50.32 18.24 0.54
CA ILE A 8 49.29 17.63 -0.31
C ILE A 8 47.94 17.97 0.35
N ALA A 9 47.18 18.88 -0.26
CA ALA A 9 45.80 19.13 0.11
C ALA A 9 44.93 17.99 -0.44
N VAL A 10 44.35 17.18 0.46
CA VAL A 10 43.33 16.19 0.11
C VAL A 10 41.99 16.90 0.12
N THR A 11 41.47 17.22 -1.06
CA THR A 11 40.12 17.76 -1.21
C THR A 11 39.13 16.60 -1.11
N ALA A 12 38.45 16.48 0.04
CA ALA A 12 37.34 15.56 0.20
C ALA A 12 36.12 16.11 -0.57
N ALA A 13 35.83 15.51 -1.72
CA ALA A 13 34.59 15.75 -2.45
C ALA A 13 33.44 15.09 -1.66
N LEU A 14 32.64 15.89 -0.97
CA LEU A 14 31.34 15.46 -0.45
C LEU A 14 30.43 15.16 -1.65
N LEU A 15 30.27 13.87 -1.98
CA LEU A 15 29.15 13.42 -2.81
C LEU A 15 27.88 13.61 -1.99
N ALA A 16 27.15 14.69 -2.27
CA ALA A 16 25.76 14.80 -1.89
C ALA A 16 25.00 13.65 -2.55
N ALA A 17 24.72 12.59 -1.80
CA ALA A 17 23.78 11.56 -2.20
C ALA A 17 22.40 12.23 -2.26
N SER A 18 21.99 12.65 -3.46
CA SER A 18 20.61 12.99 -3.72
C SER A 18 19.78 11.74 -3.42
N SER A 19 19.07 11.74 -2.31
CA SER A 19 18.02 10.79 -2.01
C SER A 19 16.96 10.94 -3.10
N CYS A 20 17.07 10.12 -4.16
CA CYS A 20 15.96 9.94 -5.09
C CYS A 20 14.78 9.44 -4.25
N ALA A 21 13.78 10.30 -4.03
CA ALA A 21 12.50 9.87 -3.51
C ALA A 21 12.02 8.73 -4.42
N ALA A 22 11.77 7.56 -3.84
CA ALA A 22 11.24 6.43 -4.59
C ALA A 22 9.82 6.79 -5.04
N ALA A 23 9.68 7.09 -6.33
CA ALA A 23 8.42 7.43 -6.94
C ALA A 23 7.96 6.28 -7.84
N ALA A 24 6.70 5.88 -7.69
CA ALA A 24 6.04 4.95 -8.57
C ALA A 24 6.14 5.45 -10.03
N PRO A 25 6.35 4.55 -11.02
CA PRO A 25 6.36 4.93 -12.42
C PRO A 25 5.01 5.52 -12.84
N ASN A 26 5.02 6.35 -13.89
CA ASN A 26 3.79 6.85 -14.48
C ASN A 26 3.07 5.70 -15.22
N VAL A 27 1.93 5.27 -14.68
CA VAL A 27 1.09 4.19 -15.23
C VAL A 27 -0.21 4.76 -15.78
N THR A 28 -0.67 4.19 -16.89
CA THR A 28 -2.08 4.31 -17.27
C THR A 28 -2.83 3.18 -16.61
N ALA A 29 -3.75 3.54 -15.71
CA ALA A 29 -4.61 2.59 -15.00
C ALA A 29 -5.99 2.54 -15.65
N GLU A 30 -6.47 1.33 -15.93
CA GLU A 30 -7.81 1.09 -16.48
C GLU A 30 -8.56 0.14 -15.57
N LEU A 31 -9.76 0.54 -15.14
CA LEU A 31 -10.64 -0.31 -14.33
C LEU A 31 -10.92 -1.60 -15.11
N ILE A 32 -10.74 -2.75 -14.46
CA ILE A 32 -11.15 -4.03 -15.04
C ILE A 32 -12.64 -4.19 -14.75
N PRO A 33 -13.53 -4.08 -15.75
CA PRO A 33 -14.96 -4.17 -15.52
C PRO A 33 -15.33 -5.61 -15.14
N GLY A 34 -16.26 -5.76 -14.21
CA GLY A 34 -16.75 -7.06 -13.79
C GLY A 34 -17.00 -7.13 -12.29
N ASP A 35 -17.28 -8.34 -11.84
CA ASP A 35 -17.43 -8.71 -10.44
C ASP A 35 -16.13 -9.39 -9.94
N CYS A 36 -16.23 -10.26 -8.94
CA CYS A 36 -15.05 -10.95 -8.41
C CYS A 36 -14.46 -12.00 -9.38
N SER A 37 -15.10 -12.29 -10.51
CA SER A 37 -14.58 -13.21 -11.54
C SER A 37 -13.27 -12.79 -12.18
N VAL A 38 -12.89 -11.52 -12.04
CA VAL A 38 -11.61 -11.01 -12.52
C VAL A 38 -10.42 -11.47 -11.65
N PHE A 39 -10.67 -11.84 -10.40
CA PHE A 39 -9.62 -12.23 -9.45
C PHE A 39 -9.29 -13.73 -9.54
N PRO A 40 -8.05 -14.13 -9.19
CA PRO A 40 -7.67 -15.53 -9.12
C PRO A 40 -8.52 -16.35 -8.15
N GLY A 41 -8.71 -17.62 -8.47
CA GLY A 41 -9.45 -18.56 -7.61
C GLY A 41 -10.95 -18.28 -7.54
N TYR A 42 -11.54 -17.63 -8.55
CA TYR A 42 -12.98 -17.40 -8.60
C TYR A 42 -13.78 -18.70 -8.71
N ASP A 43 -14.78 -18.83 -7.84
CA ASP A 43 -15.78 -19.89 -7.84
C ASP A 43 -17.17 -19.29 -8.11
N ALA A 44 -17.71 -19.61 -9.30
CA ALA A 44 -19.01 -19.13 -9.74
C ALA A 44 -20.19 -19.65 -8.90
N SER A 45 -20.02 -20.74 -8.14
CA SER A 45 -21.07 -21.29 -7.28
C SER A 45 -21.27 -20.47 -6.00
N THR A 46 -20.21 -19.83 -5.52
CA THR A 46 -20.23 -19.00 -4.31
C THR A 46 -20.13 -17.50 -4.61
N GLY A 47 -19.73 -17.13 -5.84
CA GLY A 47 -19.46 -15.74 -6.22
C GLY A 47 -18.23 -15.17 -5.49
N GLN A 48 -17.27 -16.02 -5.10
CA GLN A 48 -16.10 -15.63 -4.33
C GLN A 48 -14.82 -15.91 -5.11
N ALA A 49 -13.81 -15.05 -4.95
CA ALA A 49 -12.46 -15.27 -5.46
C ALA A 49 -11.42 -15.16 -4.34
N GLY A 50 -10.41 -16.03 -4.39
CA GLY A 50 -9.36 -16.16 -3.38
C GLY A 50 -9.53 -17.39 -2.48
N PRO A 51 -8.82 -17.44 -1.34
CA PRO A 51 -7.98 -16.38 -0.79
C PRO A 51 -6.70 -16.15 -1.60
N TRP A 52 -6.28 -14.89 -1.68
CA TRP A 52 -5.01 -14.44 -2.27
C TRP A 52 -4.34 -13.43 -1.33
N SER A 53 -3.12 -13.01 -1.65
CA SER A 53 -2.38 -11.98 -0.92
C SER A 53 -2.13 -10.74 -1.79
N ILE A 54 -1.66 -9.66 -1.18
CA ILE A 54 -1.21 -8.45 -1.89
C ILE A 54 0.28 -8.27 -1.68
N GLN A 55 0.97 -7.80 -2.71
CA GLN A 55 2.33 -7.30 -2.58
C GLN A 55 2.42 -5.84 -3.03
N VAL A 56 3.24 -5.09 -2.32
CA VAL A 56 3.72 -3.78 -2.77
C VAL A 56 4.63 -3.96 -3.96
N GLN A 57 4.43 -3.17 -5.00
CA GLN A 57 5.24 -3.14 -6.21
C GLN A 57 5.72 -1.73 -6.48
N ASP A 58 6.91 -1.62 -7.08
CA ASP A 58 7.51 -0.36 -7.53
C ASP A 58 7.57 0.73 -6.44
N ALA A 59 7.70 0.31 -5.19
CA ALA A 59 8.01 1.18 -4.07
C ALA A 59 9.52 1.17 -3.78
N GLY A 60 9.96 2.02 -2.86
CA GLY A 60 11.33 1.97 -2.34
C GLY A 60 11.76 0.56 -1.92
N ALA A 61 13.05 0.27 -2.02
CA ALA A 61 13.60 -1.08 -1.83
C ALA A 61 13.29 -1.71 -0.46
N SER A 62 12.87 -0.93 0.53
CA SER A 62 12.52 -1.39 1.88
C SER A 62 11.21 -2.20 1.95
N ILE A 63 10.25 -1.94 1.08
CA ILE A 63 8.90 -2.57 1.18
C ILE A 63 8.41 -3.24 -0.10
N THR A 64 9.10 -3.07 -1.23
CA THR A 64 8.72 -3.80 -2.46
C THR A 64 8.77 -5.31 -2.23
N GLY A 65 7.68 -6.00 -2.60
CA GLY A 65 7.49 -7.43 -2.37
C GLY A 65 6.90 -7.78 -1.00
N HIS A 66 6.81 -6.82 -0.06
CA HIS A 66 6.11 -7.03 1.20
C HIS A 66 4.60 -6.97 0.99
N GLY A 67 3.84 -7.60 1.90
CA GLY A 67 2.38 -7.59 1.82
C GLY A 67 1.75 -6.92 3.02
N LEU A 68 0.42 -6.96 3.01
CA LEU A 68 -0.39 -6.22 3.97
C LEU A 68 -0.70 -7.05 5.21
N THR A 69 -0.61 -6.41 6.37
CA THR A 69 -1.09 -6.88 7.66
C THR A 69 -2.21 -5.97 8.17
N ALA A 70 -3.14 -6.52 8.94
CA ALA A 70 -4.14 -5.72 9.63
C ALA A 70 -3.57 -5.11 10.92
N ILE A 71 -3.69 -3.80 11.05
CA ILE A 71 -3.49 -3.03 12.29
C ILE A 71 -4.85 -2.48 12.71
N TYR A 72 -5.12 -2.40 14.01
CA TYR A 72 -6.47 -2.09 14.48
C TYR A 72 -6.55 -1.38 15.82
N SER A 73 -7.66 -0.66 15.99
CA SER A 73 -8.05 -0.05 17.26
C SER A 73 -9.11 -0.88 17.96
N ARG A 74 -8.86 -1.18 19.24
CA ARG A 74 -9.78 -1.91 20.12
C ARG A 74 -10.70 -0.95 20.87
N GLY A 75 -12.00 -1.21 20.83
CA GLY A 75 -13.00 -0.63 21.72
C GLY A 75 -13.41 -1.60 22.85
N SER A 76 -14.41 -1.21 23.64
CA SER A 76 -14.90 -2.01 24.78
C SER A 76 -15.54 -3.35 24.40
N ALA A 77 -16.01 -3.51 23.16
CA ALA A 77 -16.74 -4.70 22.68
C ALA A 77 -16.04 -5.46 21.53
N GLY A 78 -14.83 -5.07 21.12
CA GLY A 78 -14.13 -5.65 19.96
C GLY A 78 -13.33 -4.61 19.19
N ILE A 79 -13.00 -4.91 17.93
CA ILE A 79 -12.36 -3.91 17.05
C ILE A 79 -13.36 -2.81 16.69
N ARG A 80 -12.94 -1.56 16.88
CA ARG A 80 -13.71 -0.37 16.48
C ARG A 80 -13.50 -0.06 15.00
N TRP A 81 -12.26 -0.09 14.54
CA TRP A 81 -11.83 0.09 13.16
C TRP A 81 -10.43 -0.49 13.00
N GLY A 82 -10.00 -0.71 11.76
CA GLY A 82 -8.62 -1.06 11.46
C GLY A 82 -8.24 -0.70 10.02
N TYR A 83 -6.98 -0.93 9.70
CA TYR A 83 -6.40 -0.63 8.40
C TYR A 83 -5.35 -1.66 8.00
N MET A 84 -5.03 -1.67 6.72
CA MET A 84 -4.02 -2.54 6.13
C MET A 84 -2.70 -1.78 6.01
N ALA A 85 -1.63 -2.33 6.56
CA ALA A 85 -0.30 -1.73 6.57
C ALA A 85 0.77 -2.72 6.14
N VAL A 86 1.92 -2.22 5.70
CA VAL A 86 3.07 -3.05 5.32
C VAL A 86 4.08 -3.02 6.45
N LEU A 87 4.45 -4.17 7.01
CA LEU A 87 5.50 -4.20 8.03
C LEU A 87 6.88 -4.09 7.38
N ASP A 88 7.79 -3.37 8.04
CA ASP A 88 9.22 -3.27 7.63
C ASP A 88 9.94 -4.62 7.79
N LYS A 89 9.32 -5.56 8.53
CA LYS A 89 9.85 -6.89 8.79
C LYS A 89 9.48 -7.86 7.66
N ALA A 90 10.50 -8.38 6.98
CA ALA A 90 10.33 -9.45 6.00
C ALA A 90 9.82 -10.75 6.66
N GLY A 91 9.07 -11.55 5.89
CA GLY A 91 8.60 -12.87 6.31
C GLY A 91 7.48 -12.87 7.37
N VAL A 92 6.79 -11.74 7.58
CA VAL A 92 5.59 -11.71 8.41
C VAL A 92 4.40 -12.27 7.62
N ALA A 93 3.54 -13.02 8.30
CA ALA A 93 2.31 -13.53 7.73
C ALA A 93 1.43 -12.38 7.23
N GLN A 94 1.06 -12.45 5.95
CA GLN A 94 0.18 -11.49 5.32
C GLN A 94 -1.28 -11.89 5.62
N ASN A 95 -2.16 -10.90 5.76
CA ASN A 95 -3.58 -11.21 5.86
C ASN A 95 -4.06 -11.76 4.51
N PRO A 96 -4.81 -12.89 4.50
CA PRO A 96 -5.53 -13.33 3.32
C PRO A 96 -6.56 -12.29 2.90
N LEU A 97 -6.69 -12.07 1.60
CA LEU A 97 -7.75 -11.28 0.99
C LEU A 97 -8.62 -12.16 0.10
N ARG A 98 -9.88 -11.78 -0.05
CA ARG A 98 -10.82 -12.38 -1.01
C ARG A 98 -11.67 -11.28 -1.64
N CYS A 99 -12.41 -11.64 -2.68
CA CYS A 99 -13.48 -10.81 -3.21
C CYS A 99 -14.81 -11.58 -3.13
N VAL A 100 -15.90 -10.92 -2.76
CA VAL A 100 -17.26 -11.48 -2.75
C VAL A 100 -18.18 -10.63 -3.63
N ASN A 101 -18.87 -11.25 -4.59
CA ASN A 101 -19.78 -10.57 -5.50
C ASN A 101 -20.84 -9.75 -4.74
N GLY A 102 -20.98 -8.48 -5.09
CA GLY A 102 -21.93 -7.56 -4.44
C GLY A 102 -21.45 -6.96 -3.11
N GLU A 103 -20.34 -7.46 -2.53
CA GLU A 103 -19.76 -6.92 -1.29
C GLU A 103 -18.39 -6.25 -1.54
N GLY A 104 -17.58 -6.80 -2.44
CA GLY A 104 -16.26 -6.28 -2.80
C GLY A 104 -15.10 -7.05 -2.16
N ILE A 105 -13.93 -6.39 -2.09
CA ILE A 105 -12.70 -6.97 -1.54
C ILE A 105 -12.78 -6.99 -0.01
N GLN A 106 -12.38 -8.11 0.58
CA GLN A 106 -12.39 -8.35 2.02
C GLN A 106 -11.02 -8.82 2.51
N GLY A 107 -10.66 -8.41 3.73
CA GLY A 107 -9.50 -8.92 4.45
C GLY A 107 -9.91 -9.89 5.56
N TRP A 108 -9.16 -10.96 5.75
CA TRP A 108 -9.30 -11.87 6.90
C TRP A 108 -8.60 -11.26 8.11
N VAL A 109 -9.33 -10.47 8.89
CA VAL A 109 -8.78 -9.62 9.95
C VAL A 109 -9.15 -10.14 11.34
N PRO A 110 -8.38 -9.83 12.40
CA PRO A 110 -8.71 -10.25 13.76
C PRO A 110 -10.09 -9.74 14.20
N THR A 111 -10.75 -10.42 15.12
CA THR A 111 -11.98 -9.91 15.76
C THR A 111 -11.69 -9.00 16.96
N GLY A 112 -10.42 -8.94 17.37
CA GLY A 112 -9.96 -8.27 18.59
C GLY A 112 -9.96 -9.19 19.80
N VAL A 113 -10.87 -10.15 19.94
CA VAL A 113 -10.84 -11.09 21.07
C VAL A 113 -9.99 -12.31 20.73
N SER A 114 -10.64 -13.38 20.29
CA SER A 114 -10.04 -14.57 19.69
C SER A 114 -10.69 -14.83 18.34
N GLY A 115 -9.88 -15.12 17.33
CA GLY A 115 -10.34 -15.47 15.99
C GLY A 115 -10.28 -14.31 15.00
N TYR A 116 -10.81 -14.60 13.82
CA TYR A 116 -10.72 -13.75 12.64
C TYR A 116 -12.05 -13.76 11.92
N THR A 117 -12.30 -12.70 11.14
CA THR A 117 -13.50 -12.55 10.32
C THR A 117 -13.14 -11.84 9.02
N TRP A 118 -13.97 -12.02 8.01
CA TRP A 118 -13.87 -11.26 6.77
C TRP A 118 -14.53 -9.90 6.98
N GLU A 119 -13.80 -8.83 6.68
CA GLU A 119 -14.32 -7.46 6.69
C GLU A 119 -14.06 -6.81 5.34
N VAL A 120 -15.04 -6.04 4.84
CA VAL A 120 -14.89 -5.28 3.60
C VAL A 120 -13.81 -4.21 3.77
N LEU A 121 -12.90 -4.16 2.80
CA LEU A 121 -11.86 -3.15 2.71
C LEU A 121 -12.34 -1.99 1.83
N VAL A 122 -12.11 -0.77 2.30
CA VAL A 122 -12.47 0.46 1.60
C VAL A 122 -11.29 1.44 1.63
N ALA A 123 -11.24 2.36 0.66
CA ALA A 123 -10.44 3.57 0.81
C ALA A 123 -11.25 4.54 1.68
N ALA A 124 -10.79 4.81 2.90
CA ALA A 124 -11.55 5.55 3.89
C ALA A 124 -11.91 6.95 3.41
N GLU A 125 -13.10 7.43 3.79
CA GLU A 125 -13.55 8.81 3.57
C GLU A 125 -12.89 9.80 4.53
N ILE A 126 -11.55 9.79 4.55
CA ILE A 126 -10.73 10.73 5.30
C ILE A 126 -10.11 11.67 4.26
N PRO A 127 -10.43 12.98 4.29
CA PRO A 127 -9.79 13.94 3.40
C PRO A 127 -8.28 13.79 3.50
N TYR A 128 -7.54 13.95 2.40
CA TYR A 128 -6.08 13.84 2.28
C TYR A 128 -5.42 12.52 2.76
N ASP A 129 -6.10 11.65 3.50
CA ASP A 129 -5.53 10.42 4.09
C ASP A 129 -6.44 9.20 3.93
N ALA A 130 -6.86 8.93 2.69
CA ALA A 130 -7.75 7.85 2.33
C ALA A 130 -7.06 6.47 2.43
N MET A 131 -6.84 6.00 3.66
CA MET A 131 -6.23 4.72 3.99
C MET A 131 -7.07 3.52 3.55
N MET A 132 -6.43 2.38 3.28
CA MET A 132 -7.14 1.10 3.11
C MET A 132 -7.61 0.59 4.49
N MET A 133 -8.89 0.78 4.79
CA MET A 133 -9.48 0.52 6.11
C MET A 133 -10.63 -0.48 6.08
N TYR A 134 -11.03 -0.94 7.27
CA TYR A 134 -12.23 -1.75 7.50
C TYR A 134 -13.02 -1.28 8.73
N LYS A 135 -14.32 -1.61 8.77
CA LYS A 135 -15.31 -1.10 9.75
C LYS A 135 -15.45 0.43 9.76
N VAL A 136 -15.22 1.07 8.63
CA VAL A 136 -15.42 2.51 8.40
C VAL A 136 -16.13 2.74 7.06
N ASN A 137 -16.65 3.95 6.85
CA ASN A 137 -17.16 4.35 5.54
C ASN A 137 -16.00 4.70 4.60
N GLY A 138 -16.20 4.46 3.31
CA GLY A 138 -15.18 4.63 2.30
C GLY A 138 -15.66 4.25 0.92
N THR A 139 -14.78 4.47 -0.06
CA THR A 139 -15.00 4.07 -1.44
C THR A 139 -14.45 2.66 -1.68
N ALA A 140 -15.11 1.91 -2.55
CA ALA A 140 -14.78 0.50 -2.78
C ALA A 140 -13.37 0.34 -3.37
N ILE A 141 -12.60 -0.62 -2.86
CA ILE A 141 -11.36 -1.03 -3.52
C ILE A 141 -11.70 -1.85 -4.77
N GLN A 142 -11.09 -1.50 -5.89
CA GLN A 142 -11.42 -2.02 -7.22
C GLN A 142 -10.18 -2.55 -7.94
N PRO A 143 -10.36 -3.50 -8.89
CA PRO A 143 -9.29 -4.04 -9.72
C PRO A 143 -8.97 -3.16 -10.93
N TYR A 144 -7.69 -2.96 -11.18
CA TYR A 144 -7.18 -2.20 -12.32
C TYR A 144 -6.12 -3.00 -13.07
N SER A 145 -6.08 -2.81 -14.38
CA SER A 145 -4.95 -3.16 -15.22
C SER A 145 -4.04 -1.94 -15.37
N HIS A 146 -2.73 -2.16 -15.43
CA HIS A 146 -1.76 -1.09 -15.66
C HIS A 146 -1.10 -1.24 -17.02
N SER A 147 -0.77 -0.12 -17.65
CA SER A 147 0.18 -0.07 -18.76
C SER A 147 1.23 1.02 -18.56
N ILE A 148 2.44 0.78 -19.03
CA ILE A 148 3.55 1.74 -19.03
C ILE A 148 3.96 1.94 -20.48
N ASN A 149 3.86 3.18 -20.97
CA ASN A 149 4.13 3.52 -22.37
C ASN A 149 3.39 2.59 -23.37
N GLY A 150 2.12 2.29 -23.10
CA GLY A 150 1.29 1.40 -23.91
C GLY A 150 1.60 -0.10 -23.76
N THR A 151 2.57 -0.49 -22.93
CA THR A 151 2.89 -1.88 -22.65
C THR A 151 2.14 -2.35 -21.41
N ALA A 152 1.27 -3.35 -21.56
CA ALA A 152 0.52 -3.94 -20.46
C ALA A 152 1.46 -4.52 -19.39
N GLN A 153 1.16 -4.21 -18.12
CA GLN A 153 1.84 -4.76 -16.96
C GLN A 153 1.06 -5.97 -16.48
N ALA A 154 1.76 -7.08 -16.24
CA ALA A 154 1.11 -8.33 -15.84
C ALA A 154 0.52 -8.23 -14.42
N GLY A 155 -0.71 -8.70 -14.24
CA GLY A 155 -1.39 -8.85 -12.95
C GLY A 155 -2.51 -7.84 -12.73
N ILE A 156 -3.11 -7.90 -11.55
CA ILE A 156 -4.23 -7.06 -11.12
C ILE A 156 -3.72 -6.14 -10.03
N PHE A 157 -3.94 -4.84 -10.21
CA PHE A 157 -3.57 -3.81 -9.26
C PHE A 157 -4.82 -3.32 -8.53
N LEU A 158 -4.66 -2.94 -7.28
CA LEU A 158 -5.75 -2.41 -6.47
C LEU A 158 -5.73 -0.89 -6.48
N GLY A 159 -6.91 -0.30 -6.55
CA GLY A 159 -7.12 1.14 -6.51
C GLY A 159 -8.51 1.50 -6.03
N SER A 160 -8.85 2.79 -6.09
CA SER A 160 -10.19 3.30 -5.85
C SER A 160 -10.45 4.54 -6.70
N GLU A 161 -11.66 4.68 -7.22
CA GLU A 161 -12.12 5.86 -7.97
C GLU A 161 -11.20 6.31 -9.12
N GLY A 162 -10.59 5.35 -9.84
CA GLY A 162 -9.69 5.62 -10.95
C GLY A 162 -8.23 5.87 -10.55
N TYR A 163 -7.91 5.86 -9.26
CA TYR A 163 -6.55 6.01 -8.75
C TYR A 163 -5.99 4.67 -8.30
N THR A 164 -4.73 4.41 -8.63
CA THR A 164 -4.04 3.16 -8.26
C THR A 164 -2.67 3.37 -7.60
N ILE A 165 -2.20 4.62 -7.52
CA ILE A 165 -0.98 4.95 -6.79
C ILE A 165 -1.32 5.00 -5.30
N TRP A 166 -0.56 4.26 -4.51
CA TRP A 166 -0.63 4.27 -3.06
C TRP A 166 0.56 5.04 -2.49
N GLY A 167 0.29 5.89 -1.52
CA GLY A 167 1.26 6.49 -0.63
C GLY A 167 1.48 5.60 0.58
N PHE A 168 2.75 5.40 0.92
CA PHE A 168 3.18 4.59 2.05
C PHE A 168 3.85 5.52 3.07
N ARG A 169 3.12 5.87 4.12
CA ARG A 169 3.63 6.71 5.21
C ARG A 169 4.23 5.84 6.30
N ARG A 170 5.48 6.11 6.67
CA ARG A 170 6.17 5.34 7.70
C ARG A 170 5.70 5.76 9.08
N GLU A 171 5.27 4.80 9.86
CA GLU A 171 4.88 4.96 11.25
C GLU A 171 5.64 3.94 12.13
N ALA A 172 5.55 4.10 13.44
CA ALA A 172 6.06 3.10 14.37
C ALA A 172 5.25 3.10 15.66
N ASP A 173 4.95 1.91 16.18
CA ASP A 173 4.41 1.73 17.52
C ASP A 173 5.19 0.66 18.30
N VAL A 174 4.91 0.56 19.60
CA VAL A 174 5.61 -0.36 20.51
C VAL A 174 5.26 -1.83 20.31
N GLU A 175 4.11 -2.15 19.71
CA GLU A 175 3.62 -3.51 19.51
C GLU A 175 4.07 -4.09 18.16
N GLN A 176 3.94 -3.31 17.09
CA GLN A 176 4.23 -3.71 15.71
C GLN A 176 5.66 -3.34 15.27
N GLY A 177 6.30 -2.38 15.95
CA GLY A 177 7.52 -1.76 15.47
C GLY A 177 7.25 -0.85 14.27
N PRO A 178 8.22 -0.65 13.35
CA PRO A 178 8.02 0.17 12.17
C PRO A 178 7.10 -0.50 11.13
N TYR A 179 6.16 0.28 10.60
CA TYR A 179 5.25 -0.14 9.54
C TYR A 179 4.95 1.02 8.60
N TRP A 180 4.25 0.72 7.52
CA TRP A 180 3.89 1.66 6.47
C TRP A 180 2.40 1.63 6.22
N GLU A 181 1.71 2.73 6.53
CA GLU A 181 0.29 2.91 6.26
C GLU A 181 0.08 3.17 4.77
N ALA A 182 -0.88 2.48 4.17
CA ALA A 182 -1.18 2.63 2.75
C ALA A 182 -2.42 3.51 2.55
N ARG A 183 -2.26 4.68 1.92
CA ARG A 183 -3.34 5.58 1.49
C ARG A 183 -3.41 5.73 -0.01
N ILE A 184 -4.62 5.85 -0.57
CA ILE A 184 -4.76 6.08 -2.01
C ILE A 184 -4.46 7.54 -2.35
N LEU A 185 -3.64 7.78 -3.38
CA LEU A 185 -3.28 9.12 -3.84
C LEU A 185 -4.25 9.60 -4.93
N GLY A 186 -5.39 10.12 -4.49
CA GLY A 186 -6.43 10.72 -5.34
C GLY A 186 -6.31 12.24 -5.54
N ALA A 187 -7.33 12.85 -6.17
CA ALA A 187 -7.36 14.29 -6.46
C ALA A 187 -7.14 15.20 -5.22
N ASN A 188 -7.55 14.73 -4.04
CA ASN A 188 -7.51 15.49 -2.80
C ASN A 188 -6.43 14.97 -1.83
N SER A 189 -5.41 14.26 -2.32
CA SER A 189 -4.39 13.60 -1.49
C SER A 189 -3.25 14.49 -1.03
N ARG A 190 -3.26 15.78 -1.39
CA ARG A 190 -2.19 16.71 -0.99
C ARG A 190 -2.18 16.88 0.53
N ASP A 191 -0.98 16.97 1.09
CA ASP A 191 -0.79 17.33 2.49
C ASP A 191 -1.46 18.69 2.75
N PRO A 192 -2.44 18.76 3.69
CA PRO A 192 -3.18 19.99 3.95
C PRO A 192 -2.33 21.10 4.59
N THR A 193 -1.17 20.76 5.15
CA THR A 193 -0.25 21.68 5.83
C THR A 193 0.75 22.29 4.86
N THR A 194 1.33 21.47 3.98
CA THR A 194 2.39 21.90 3.05
C THR A 194 1.89 22.17 1.63
N GLY A 195 0.76 21.56 1.24
CA GLY A 195 0.24 21.58 -0.13
C GLY A 195 0.96 20.60 -1.08
N GLU A 196 1.96 19.87 -0.59
CA GLU A 196 2.72 18.90 -1.37
C GLU A 196 1.89 17.64 -1.67
N PRO A 197 2.16 16.91 -2.77
CA PRO A 197 1.43 15.69 -3.10
C PRO A 197 1.56 14.57 -2.06
N LEU A 198 2.68 14.54 -1.34
CA LEU A 198 3.05 13.52 -0.36
C LEU A 198 3.33 14.16 1.00
N PHE A 199 3.09 13.40 2.06
CA PHE A 199 3.59 13.75 3.39
C PHE A 199 5.12 13.61 3.46
N GLU A 200 5.75 14.25 4.44
CA GLU A 200 7.18 14.13 4.66
C GLU A 200 7.57 12.65 4.88
N GLY A 201 8.55 12.17 4.11
CA GLY A 201 9.06 10.79 4.21
C GLY A 201 8.16 9.71 3.61
N GLU A 202 7.01 10.08 3.05
CA GLU A 202 6.14 9.15 2.34
C GLU A 202 6.74 8.74 0.98
N ILE A 203 6.63 7.46 0.66
CA ILE A 203 7.03 6.89 -0.64
C ILE A 203 5.81 6.40 -1.40
N THR A 204 5.92 6.25 -2.72
CA THR A 204 4.79 5.77 -3.53
C THR A 204 5.06 4.41 -4.15
N GLY A 205 4.00 3.70 -4.46
CA GLY A 205 4.04 2.41 -5.14
C GLY A 205 2.65 1.92 -5.51
N PHE A 206 2.54 0.63 -5.80
CA PHE A 206 1.27 -0.02 -6.15
C PHE A 206 0.99 -1.22 -5.26
N LEU A 207 -0.28 -1.56 -5.12
CA LEU A 207 -0.71 -2.81 -4.50
C LEU A 207 -1.13 -3.78 -5.60
N LYS A 208 -0.49 -4.94 -5.69
CA LYS A 208 -0.72 -5.95 -6.72
C LYS A 208 -1.17 -7.27 -6.10
N VAL A 209 -2.20 -7.88 -6.69
CA VAL A 209 -2.68 -9.23 -6.33
C VAL A 209 -1.59 -10.27 -6.59
N TYR A 210 -1.33 -11.11 -5.58
CA TYR A 210 -0.29 -12.11 -5.56
C TYR A 210 -0.73 -13.40 -4.88
N GLY A 211 -0.36 -14.54 -5.46
CA GLY A 211 -0.63 -15.87 -4.90
C GLY A 211 -2.06 -16.32 -5.11
N SER A 212 -2.22 -17.54 -5.62
CA SER A 212 -3.48 -18.31 -5.69
C SER A 212 -3.13 -19.79 -5.72
#